data_AF-A0AAX3VA15-F1
#
_entry.id   AF-A0AAX3VA15-F1
#
_cell.length_a   1.000
_cell.length_b   1.000
_cell.length_c   1.000
_cell.angle_alpha   90.00
_cell.angle_beta   90.00
_cell.angle_gamma   90.00
#
_symmetry.space_group_name_H-M   'P 1'
#
loop_
_entity.id
_entity.type
_entity.pdbx_description
1 polymer ?
#
loop_
_entity_poly.entity_id
_entity_poly.type
_entity_poly.pdbx_seq_one_letter_code
_entity_poly.pdbx_strand_id
1 'polypeptide(L)'
;MLAPERRTRSDVIGALAIALAVIVAVTVVWLRSDARGTTSVTAESPLPPLSTSVLLPDILKQTWESPSADSTAPITVGNAVVTADGSDVIGRDPATGEEVWRYARNIPLCGAIGSWDRVVSVYQDNRGCSQVTSLIADTGARKDQRNSDADSAVSLSADGTYLISRGSERMELWRSDLVRTLEYGRVDAKVNPNKQPRTGCTLLDAASSANRVSVLERCPGEASNRLTVMNPAPKDAQEPEEYGSSILLDSEGARLLAVAGEKTAVYLPAANGTASRITIFDGTGNPIVDYPIEGAVTEGARTHADKASITWWTGSQTVNLRLSDLAPTWIVNGTSGPGSMVAGQMLIPVPGGIAAVSPSDGAVQRMIAVDRGETSTPIVLASAGETILEQRGDTLFALR
;
A
#
# COMPACT_ATOMS: atom_id res chain seq x y z
N MET A 1 -22.32 0.62 -55.51
CA MET A 1 -20.99 -0.03 -55.40
C MET A 1 -20.31 0.11 -56.74
N LEU A 2 -19.15 0.77 -56.81
CA LEU A 2 -18.37 0.88 -58.04
C LEU A 2 -17.99 -0.51 -58.53
N ALA A 3 -18.11 -0.75 -59.84
CA ALA A 3 -17.69 -2.03 -60.43
C ALA A 3 -16.16 -2.16 -60.30
N PRO A 4 -15.64 -3.32 -59.84
CA PRO A 4 -14.21 -3.51 -59.69
C PRO A 4 -13.50 -3.44 -61.06
N GLU A 5 -12.38 -2.72 -61.11
CA GLU A 5 -11.59 -2.46 -62.31
C GLU A 5 -11.00 -3.75 -62.94
N ARG A 6 -10.85 -4.80 -62.14
CA ARG A 6 -10.58 -6.20 -62.55
C ARG A 6 -11.24 -7.16 -61.57
N ARG A 7 -11.92 -8.20 -62.07
CA ARG A 7 -12.52 -9.28 -61.26
C ARG A 7 -12.14 -10.65 -61.82
N THR A 8 -10.87 -11.03 -61.64
CA THR A 8 -10.43 -12.39 -61.97
C THR A 8 -10.70 -13.36 -60.81
N ARG A 9 -10.70 -14.69 -61.06
CA ARG A 9 -10.86 -15.69 -60.00
C ARG A 9 -9.75 -15.58 -58.94
N SER A 10 -8.53 -15.24 -59.36
CA SER A 10 -7.40 -14.99 -58.46
C SER A 10 -7.62 -13.78 -57.58
N ASP A 11 -8.20 -12.69 -58.09
CA ASP A 11 -8.49 -11.49 -57.29
C ASP A 11 -9.55 -11.80 -56.21
N VAL A 12 -10.57 -12.61 -56.54
CA VAL A 12 -11.59 -13.04 -55.58
C VAL A 12 -11.00 -13.95 -54.51
N ILE A 13 -10.16 -14.92 -54.88
CA ILE A 13 -9.48 -15.80 -53.92
C ILE A 13 -8.55 -14.99 -53.02
N GLY A 14 -7.77 -14.06 -53.59
CA GLY A 14 -6.89 -13.18 -52.83
C GLY A 14 -7.66 -12.29 -51.85
N ALA A 15 -8.75 -11.67 -52.30
CA ALA A 15 -9.61 -10.87 -51.43
C ALA A 15 -10.25 -11.69 -50.30
N LEU A 16 -10.72 -12.92 -50.60
CA LEU A 16 -11.26 -13.83 -49.58
C LEU A 16 -10.18 -14.25 -48.58
N ALA A 17 -8.97 -14.55 -49.04
CA ALA A 17 -7.85 -14.90 -48.17
C ALA A 17 -7.47 -13.74 -47.24
N ILE A 18 -7.41 -12.51 -47.76
CA ILE A 18 -7.16 -11.31 -46.95
C ILE A 18 -8.30 -11.09 -45.95
N ALA A 19 -9.56 -11.18 -46.38
CA ALA A 19 -10.71 -11.03 -45.49
C ALA A 19 -10.68 -12.06 -44.37
N LEU A 20 -10.39 -13.33 -44.68
CA LEU A 20 -10.22 -14.38 -43.68
C LEU A 20 -9.06 -14.09 -42.72
N ALA A 21 -7.92 -13.65 -43.23
CA ALA A 21 -6.76 -13.29 -42.40
C ALA A 21 -7.09 -12.14 -41.44
N VAL A 22 -7.81 -11.11 -41.90
CA VAL A 22 -8.27 -9.99 -41.07
C VAL A 22 -9.25 -10.49 -40.01
N ILE A 23 -10.23 -11.32 -40.37
CA ILE A 23 -11.18 -11.90 -39.40
C ILE A 23 -10.44 -12.70 -38.32
N VAL A 24 -9.48 -13.54 -38.71
CA VAL A 24 -8.66 -14.32 -37.77
C VAL A 24 -7.86 -13.39 -36.86
N ALA A 25 -7.18 -12.39 -37.42
CA ALA A 25 -6.39 -11.43 -36.64
C ALA A 25 -7.25 -10.67 -35.62
N VAL A 26 -8.40 -10.13 -36.05
CA VAL A 26 -9.35 -9.41 -35.18
C VAL A 26 -9.88 -10.34 -34.08
N THR A 27 -10.20 -11.59 -34.41
CA THR A 27 -10.70 -12.57 -33.44
C THR A 27 -9.63 -12.92 -32.41
N VAL A 28 -8.39 -13.14 -32.82
CA VAL A 28 -7.26 -13.42 -31.91
C VAL A 28 -6.97 -12.23 -31.00
N VAL A 29 -6.95 -11.00 -31.55
CA VAL A 29 -6.78 -9.77 -30.77
C VAL A 29 -7.90 -9.62 -29.75
N TRP A 30 -9.16 -9.82 -30.17
CA TRP A 30 -10.30 -9.72 -29.25
C TRP A 30 -10.25 -10.78 -28.13
N LEU A 31 -9.96 -12.05 -28.48
CA LEU A 31 -9.86 -13.14 -27.51
C LEU A 31 -8.73 -12.96 -26.49
N ARG A 32 -7.63 -12.30 -26.88
CA ARG A 32 -6.47 -12.03 -26.03
C ARG A 32 -6.42 -10.62 -25.45
N SER A 33 -7.45 -9.80 -25.68
CA SER A 33 -7.45 -8.41 -25.23
C SER A 33 -7.69 -8.32 -23.72
N ASP A 34 -6.95 -7.41 -23.07
CA ASP A 34 -7.18 -7.07 -21.65
C ASP A 34 -8.62 -6.57 -21.42
N ALA A 35 -9.21 -5.91 -22.41
CA ALA A 35 -10.59 -5.44 -22.36
C ALA A 35 -11.59 -6.60 -22.17
N ARG A 36 -11.36 -7.75 -22.81
CA ARG A 36 -12.19 -8.95 -22.62
C ARG A 36 -11.93 -9.62 -21.27
N GLY A 37 -10.68 -9.58 -20.81
CA GLY A 37 -10.26 -10.13 -19.53
C GLY A 37 -10.62 -9.28 -18.31
N THR A 38 -11.38 -8.19 -18.50
CA THR A 38 -11.69 -7.23 -17.44
C THR A 38 -13.20 -7.11 -17.23
N THR A 39 -13.63 -7.28 -15.99
CA THR A 39 -14.96 -6.91 -15.51
C THR A 39 -14.88 -5.53 -14.87
N SER A 40 -15.68 -4.58 -15.32
CA SER A 40 -15.73 -3.21 -14.77
C SER A 40 -17.19 -2.81 -14.63
N VAL A 41 -17.74 -3.04 -13.44
CA VAL A 41 -19.09 -2.64 -13.04
C VAL A 41 -18.94 -1.41 -12.15
N THR A 42 -19.44 -0.27 -12.63
CA THR A 42 -19.39 0.99 -11.89
C THR A 42 -20.72 1.27 -11.22
N ALA A 43 -20.71 1.92 -10.07
CA ALA A 43 -21.92 2.41 -9.43
C ALA A 43 -22.60 3.47 -10.32
N GLU A 44 -23.93 3.40 -10.46
CA GLU A 44 -24.69 4.41 -11.22
C GLU A 44 -24.70 5.78 -10.53
N SER A 45 -24.72 5.77 -9.19
CA SER A 45 -24.60 6.94 -8.34
C SER A 45 -23.57 6.70 -7.22
N PRO A 46 -22.80 7.71 -6.81
CA PRO A 46 -21.94 7.62 -5.63
C PRO A 46 -22.73 7.21 -4.38
N LEU A 47 -22.05 6.53 -3.45
CA LEU A 47 -22.62 6.28 -2.13
C LEU A 47 -22.91 7.59 -1.39
N PRO A 48 -23.94 7.61 -0.54
CA PRO A 48 -24.23 8.78 0.27
C PRO A 48 -23.03 9.11 1.18
N PRO A 49 -22.80 10.39 1.48
CA PRO A 49 -21.75 10.80 2.39
C PRO A 49 -21.87 10.08 3.74
N LEU A 50 -20.74 9.58 4.22
CA LEU A 50 -20.69 8.88 5.51
C LEU A 50 -20.89 9.85 6.67
N SER A 51 -21.81 9.52 7.57
CA SER A 51 -21.95 10.21 8.84
C SER A 51 -20.98 9.62 9.87
N THR A 52 -20.14 10.45 10.47
CA THR A 52 -19.28 10.04 11.58
C THR A 52 -19.98 10.39 12.90
N SER A 53 -20.16 9.40 13.78
CA SER A 53 -20.56 9.66 15.16
C SER A 53 -19.35 10.10 15.98
N VAL A 54 -19.53 11.15 16.81
CA VAL A 54 -18.52 11.55 17.81
C VAL A 54 -18.55 10.62 19.03
N LEU A 55 -19.66 9.91 19.23
CA LEU A 55 -19.84 8.94 20.31
C LEU A 55 -19.63 7.53 19.77
N LEU A 56 -18.55 6.90 20.21
CA LEU A 56 -18.34 5.47 20.00
C LEU A 56 -19.28 4.64 20.91
N PRO A 57 -19.76 3.48 20.47
CA PRO A 57 -20.56 2.59 21.32
C PRO A 57 -19.68 1.89 22.37
N ASP A 58 -20.30 1.32 23.41
CA ASP A 58 -19.59 0.51 24.43
C ASP A 58 -19.27 -0.91 23.94
N ILE A 59 -20.03 -1.38 22.96
CA ILE A 59 -19.94 -2.73 22.40
C ILE A 59 -20.07 -2.58 20.89
N LEU A 60 -19.15 -3.20 20.15
CA LEU A 60 -19.28 -3.36 18.71
C LEU A 60 -19.53 -4.83 18.38
N LYS A 61 -20.47 -5.09 17.48
CA LYS A 61 -20.77 -6.43 16.97
C LYS A 61 -20.41 -6.53 15.51
N GLN A 62 -19.91 -7.68 15.11
CA GLN A 62 -19.72 -8.01 13.71
C GLN A 62 -21.06 -7.95 12.98
N THR A 63 -21.07 -7.23 11.85
CA THR A 63 -22.24 -7.07 10.96
C THR A 63 -22.05 -7.85 9.67
N TRP A 64 -20.86 -7.75 9.07
CA TRP A 64 -20.47 -8.49 7.88
C TRP A 64 -18.95 -8.73 7.87
N GLU A 65 -18.52 -9.66 7.03
CA GLU A 65 -17.12 -9.95 6.74
C GLU A 65 -16.94 -10.24 5.25
N SER A 66 -15.72 -10.05 4.74
CA SER A 66 -15.37 -10.38 3.35
C SER A 66 -13.87 -10.72 3.24
N PRO A 67 -13.49 -11.64 2.32
CA PRO A 67 -12.09 -11.81 1.93
C PRO A 67 -11.47 -10.49 1.47
N SER A 68 -10.22 -10.28 1.86
CA SER A 68 -9.40 -9.10 1.50
C SER A 68 -7.91 -9.42 1.66
N ALA A 69 -7.44 -10.54 1.10
CA ALA A 69 -6.07 -11.02 1.23
C ALA A 69 -5.01 -10.09 0.62
N ASP A 70 -5.38 -9.34 -0.43
CA ASP A 70 -4.49 -8.49 -1.19
C ASP A 70 -4.45 -7.04 -0.66
N SER A 71 -4.82 -6.84 0.61
CA SER A 71 -4.73 -5.55 1.32
C SER A 71 -4.19 -5.75 2.74
N THR A 72 -3.28 -4.88 3.18
CA THR A 72 -2.66 -4.98 4.52
C THR A 72 -3.39 -4.21 5.61
N ALA A 73 -4.37 -3.38 5.23
CA ALA A 73 -5.19 -2.55 6.11
C ALA A 73 -6.55 -2.29 5.43
N PRO A 74 -7.61 -1.94 6.19
CA PRO A 74 -8.89 -1.59 5.59
C PRO A 74 -8.77 -0.40 4.62
N ILE A 75 -9.26 -0.54 3.40
CA ILE A 75 -9.25 0.54 2.41
C ILE A 75 -10.55 1.35 2.56
N THR A 76 -10.43 2.52 3.20
CA THR A 76 -11.54 3.41 3.60
C THR A 76 -11.47 4.78 2.93
N VAL A 77 -11.12 4.78 1.63
CA VAL A 77 -11.09 6.02 0.83
C VAL A 77 -12.48 6.33 0.28
N GLY A 78 -12.92 7.59 0.38
CA GLY A 78 -14.25 8.01 -0.07
C GLY A 78 -15.38 7.50 0.84
N ASN A 79 -16.50 7.13 0.23
CA ASN A 79 -17.74 6.72 0.91
C ASN A 79 -17.98 5.20 0.86
N ALA A 80 -17.08 4.44 0.22
CA ALA A 80 -17.12 2.98 0.18
C ALA A 80 -16.04 2.37 1.08
N VAL A 81 -16.25 1.11 1.47
CA VAL A 81 -15.18 0.25 1.96
C VAL A 81 -14.75 -0.66 0.83
N VAL A 82 -13.45 -0.83 0.64
CA VAL A 82 -12.93 -1.61 -0.49
C VAL A 82 -12.21 -2.85 0.00
N THR A 83 -12.56 -4.00 -0.59
CA THR A 83 -11.90 -5.28 -0.38
C THR A 83 -11.14 -5.70 -1.63
N ALA A 84 -9.98 -6.32 -1.46
CA ALA A 84 -9.14 -6.79 -2.55
C ALA A 84 -8.71 -8.24 -2.31
N ASP A 85 -9.09 -9.14 -3.21
CA ASP A 85 -8.87 -10.58 -3.05
C ASP A 85 -8.76 -11.30 -4.40
N GLY A 86 -7.67 -12.03 -4.60
CA GLY A 86 -7.40 -12.84 -5.78
C GLY A 86 -7.22 -11.99 -7.03
N SER A 87 -8.31 -11.67 -7.72
CA SER A 87 -8.32 -10.81 -8.92
C SER A 87 -9.28 -9.63 -8.81
N ASP A 88 -9.99 -9.53 -7.69
CA ASP A 88 -11.17 -8.70 -7.53
C ASP A 88 -10.88 -7.55 -6.58
N VAL A 89 -11.32 -6.36 -6.99
CA VAL A 89 -11.36 -5.16 -6.17
C VAL A 89 -12.81 -4.69 -6.15
N ILE A 90 -13.41 -4.75 -4.98
CA ILE A 90 -14.85 -4.58 -4.80
C ILE A 90 -15.09 -3.43 -3.83
N GLY A 91 -15.86 -2.43 -4.26
CA GLY A 91 -16.40 -1.41 -3.38
C GLY A 91 -17.70 -1.87 -2.75
N ARG A 92 -17.80 -1.68 -1.44
CA ARG A 92 -18.89 -2.16 -0.61
C ARG A 92 -19.50 -1.02 0.19
N ASP A 93 -20.79 -1.12 0.42
CA ASP A 93 -21.47 -0.29 1.40
C ASP A 93 -20.88 -0.59 2.80
N PRO A 94 -20.39 0.42 3.54
CA PRO A 94 -19.77 0.19 4.84
C PRO A 94 -20.71 -0.42 5.90
N ALA A 95 -22.00 -0.18 5.80
CA ALA A 95 -23.01 -0.64 6.76
C ALA A 95 -23.42 -2.10 6.50
N THR A 96 -23.68 -2.44 5.24
CA THR A 96 -24.29 -3.73 4.87
C THR A 96 -23.29 -4.72 4.27
N GLY A 97 -22.17 -4.24 3.73
CA GLY A 97 -21.20 -5.06 2.99
C GLY A 97 -21.63 -5.39 1.56
N GLU A 98 -22.80 -4.89 1.13
CA GLU A 98 -23.32 -5.07 -0.22
C GLU A 98 -22.36 -4.48 -1.26
N GLU A 99 -22.18 -5.19 -2.37
CA GLU A 99 -21.36 -4.72 -3.48
C GLU A 99 -22.03 -3.55 -4.21
N VAL A 100 -21.28 -2.47 -4.35
CA VAL A 100 -21.73 -1.24 -5.01
C VAL A 100 -21.05 -1.09 -6.37
N TRP A 101 -19.81 -1.54 -6.49
CA TRP A 101 -19.07 -1.60 -7.74
C TRP A 101 -18.02 -2.70 -7.67
N ARG A 102 -17.57 -3.17 -8.84
CA ARG A 102 -16.56 -4.21 -8.97
C ARG A 102 -15.62 -3.95 -10.13
N TYR A 103 -14.34 -4.09 -9.86
CA TYR A 103 -13.29 -4.20 -10.85
C TYR A 103 -12.58 -5.53 -10.69
N ALA A 104 -12.54 -6.34 -11.73
CA ALA A 104 -11.88 -7.63 -11.71
C ALA A 104 -11.14 -7.89 -13.01
N ARG A 105 -10.04 -8.64 -12.93
CA ARG A 105 -9.25 -9.02 -14.11
C ARG A 105 -9.04 -10.52 -14.15
N ASN A 106 -8.66 -11.05 -15.31
CA ASN A 106 -8.32 -12.46 -15.47
C ASN A 106 -6.84 -12.77 -15.12
N ILE A 107 -6.24 -11.96 -14.26
CA ILE A 107 -4.86 -12.06 -13.76
C ILE A 107 -4.87 -11.74 -12.25
N PRO A 108 -3.94 -12.29 -11.46
CA PRO A 108 -3.96 -12.11 -10.01
C PRO A 108 -3.51 -10.69 -9.62
N LEU A 109 -4.03 -10.23 -8.48
CA LEU A 109 -3.56 -9.07 -7.76
C LEU A 109 -2.19 -9.36 -7.14
N CYS A 110 -1.36 -8.33 -7.10
CA CYS A 110 -0.22 -8.25 -6.19
C CYS A 110 -0.54 -7.46 -4.93
N GLY A 111 -1.60 -6.65 -4.96
CA GLY A 111 -2.02 -5.81 -3.86
C GLY A 111 -2.94 -4.68 -4.29
N ALA A 112 -3.69 -4.15 -3.32
CA ALA A 112 -4.46 -2.91 -3.45
C ALA A 112 -4.23 -2.00 -2.24
N ILE A 113 -4.29 -0.69 -2.47
CA ILE A 113 -4.13 0.33 -1.43
C ILE A 113 -4.99 1.55 -1.74
N GLY A 114 -5.47 2.24 -0.70
CA GLY A 114 -6.18 3.52 -0.82
C GLY A 114 -5.23 4.72 -0.80
N SER A 115 -5.39 5.66 -1.72
CA SER A 115 -4.76 6.98 -1.70
C SER A 115 -5.50 7.96 -2.62
N TRP A 116 -5.43 9.27 -2.35
CA TRP A 116 -6.02 10.32 -3.21
C TRP A 116 -7.52 10.17 -3.51
N ASP A 117 -8.32 9.66 -2.55
CA ASP A 117 -9.74 9.31 -2.73
C ASP A 117 -9.97 8.24 -3.81
N ARG A 118 -8.96 7.40 -4.01
CA ARG A 118 -8.92 6.35 -5.02
C ARG A 118 -8.36 5.06 -4.45
N VAL A 119 -8.71 3.97 -5.11
CA VAL A 119 -8.09 2.67 -4.89
C VAL A 119 -7.10 2.44 -6.00
N VAL A 120 -5.87 2.10 -5.66
CA VAL A 120 -4.85 1.69 -6.62
C VAL A 120 -4.69 0.18 -6.51
N SER A 121 -5.05 -0.51 -7.59
CA SER A 121 -4.96 -1.96 -7.72
C SER A 121 -3.78 -2.32 -8.63
N VAL A 122 -2.90 -3.21 -8.17
CA VAL A 122 -1.72 -3.67 -8.90
C VAL A 122 -1.88 -5.15 -9.24
N TYR A 123 -1.75 -5.48 -10.52
CA TYR A 123 -1.93 -6.83 -11.04
C TYR A 123 -0.63 -7.38 -11.63
N GLN A 124 -0.47 -8.70 -11.52
CA GLN A 124 0.67 -9.43 -12.02
C GLN A 124 0.49 -9.84 -13.49
N ASP A 125 1.47 -9.53 -14.33
CA ASP A 125 1.60 -10.08 -15.68
C ASP A 125 3.01 -10.63 -15.93
N ASN A 126 3.38 -10.85 -17.19
CA ASN A 126 4.69 -11.38 -17.56
C ASN A 126 5.88 -10.46 -17.24
N ARG A 127 5.63 -9.22 -16.80
CA ARG A 127 6.62 -8.22 -16.36
C ARG A 127 6.62 -8.04 -14.84
N GLY A 128 6.03 -8.98 -14.09
CA GLY A 128 5.83 -8.87 -12.64
C GLY A 128 4.55 -8.11 -12.28
N CYS A 129 4.53 -7.46 -11.12
CA CYS A 129 3.42 -6.63 -10.62
C CYS A 129 3.30 -5.31 -11.42
N SER A 130 2.97 -5.47 -12.69
CA SER A 130 3.14 -4.46 -13.73
C SER A 130 1.93 -3.57 -13.91
N GLN A 131 0.73 -4.15 -13.92
CA GLN A 131 -0.45 -3.48 -14.43
C GLN A 131 -1.21 -2.80 -13.31
N VAL A 132 -1.19 -1.48 -13.32
CA VAL A 132 -1.75 -0.63 -12.28
C VAL A 132 -3.00 0.05 -12.81
N THR A 133 -4.08 -0.01 -12.04
CA THR A 133 -5.31 0.74 -12.32
C THR A 133 -5.68 1.54 -11.08
N SER A 134 -5.94 2.83 -11.26
CA SER A 134 -6.54 3.68 -10.24
C SER A 134 -8.05 3.77 -10.47
N LEU A 135 -8.82 3.48 -9.42
CA LEU A 135 -10.28 3.45 -9.41
C LEU A 135 -10.80 4.56 -8.49
N ILE A 136 -11.83 5.29 -8.91
CA ILE A 136 -12.55 6.22 -8.03
C ILE A 136 -13.25 5.40 -6.96
N ALA A 137 -12.94 5.65 -5.68
CA ALA A 137 -13.38 4.79 -4.60
C ALA A 137 -14.92 4.72 -4.44
N ASP A 138 -15.63 5.81 -4.76
CA ASP A 138 -17.09 5.86 -4.62
C ASP A 138 -17.85 5.12 -5.72
N THR A 139 -17.25 4.96 -6.90
CA THR A 139 -17.97 4.48 -8.10
C THR A 139 -17.31 3.30 -8.80
N GLY A 140 -16.05 2.97 -8.49
CA GLY A 140 -15.27 1.96 -9.18
C GLY A 140 -14.85 2.38 -10.60
N ALA A 141 -15.11 3.62 -11.01
CA ALA A 141 -14.75 4.09 -12.34
C ALA A 141 -13.22 4.21 -12.47
N ARG A 142 -12.68 3.67 -13.57
CA ARG A 142 -11.25 3.77 -13.88
C ARG A 142 -10.86 5.22 -14.13
N LYS A 143 -9.72 5.64 -13.58
CA LYS A 143 -9.21 7.01 -13.71
C LYS A 143 -7.89 7.05 -14.46
N ASP A 144 -6.84 6.48 -13.88
CA ASP A 144 -5.50 6.43 -14.47
C ASP A 144 -5.01 4.99 -14.53
N GLN A 145 -4.16 4.69 -15.51
CA GLN A 145 -3.58 3.36 -15.70
C GLN A 145 -2.11 3.46 -16.08
N ARG A 146 -1.33 2.47 -15.66
CA ARG A 146 0.10 2.36 -15.98
C ARG A 146 0.49 0.89 -16.08
N ASN A 147 1.45 0.61 -16.96
CA ASN A 147 2.20 -0.63 -16.93
C ASN A 147 3.68 -0.33 -16.63
N SER A 148 4.28 -1.05 -15.68
CA SER A 148 5.69 -0.92 -15.31
C SER A 148 6.42 -2.24 -15.41
N ASP A 149 7.72 -2.23 -15.64
CA ASP A 149 8.55 -3.36 -15.23
C ASP A 149 8.61 -3.39 -13.70
N ALA A 150 8.37 -4.54 -13.09
CA ALA A 150 8.28 -4.70 -11.64
C ALA A 150 8.72 -6.10 -11.21
N ASP A 151 8.95 -6.27 -9.91
CA ASP A 151 9.17 -7.61 -9.37
C ASP A 151 7.87 -8.41 -9.36
N SER A 152 7.97 -9.73 -9.24
CA SER A 152 6.81 -10.63 -9.17
C SER A 152 5.97 -10.48 -7.90
N ALA A 153 6.51 -9.85 -6.86
CA ALA A 153 5.83 -9.50 -5.63
C ALA A 153 6.25 -8.10 -5.19
N VAL A 154 5.30 -7.30 -4.73
CA VAL A 154 5.54 -5.93 -4.27
C VAL A 154 4.84 -5.65 -2.95
N SER A 155 5.37 -4.72 -2.17
CA SER A 155 4.67 -4.08 -1.06
C SER A 155 4.26 -2.68 -1.49
N LEU A 156 3.04 -2.31 -1.13
CA LEU A 156 2.47 -1.00 -1.42
C LEU A 156 2.44 -0.14 -0.15
N SER A 157 2.87 1.11 -0.26
CA SER A 157 2.72 2.10 0.80
C SER A 157 2.38 3.46 0.18
N ALA A 158 1.77 4.35 0.96
CA ALA A 158 1.38 5.68 0.50
C ALA A 158 1.53 6.70 1.61
N ASP A 159 1.91 7.93 1.25
CA ASP A 159 2.04 9.06 2.19
C ASP A 159 0.99 10.17 1.93
N GLY A 160 0.09 9.94 0.97
CA GLY A 160 -0.91 10.90 0.49
C GLY A 160 -0.44 11.84 -0.62
N THR A 161 0.86 11.89 -0.90
CA THR A 161 1.49 12.58 -2.04
C THR A 161 1.97 11.57 -3.07
N TYR A 162 2.69 10.56 -2.62
CA TYR A 162 3.24 9.47 -3.43
C TYR A 162 2.69 8.12 -2.97
N LEU A 163 2.64 7.20 -3.93
CA LEU A 163 2.45 5.77 -3.70
C LEU A 163 3.74 5.06 -4.09
N ILE A 164 4.26 4.22 -3.20
CA ILE A 164 5.42 3.37 -3.44
C ILE A 164 4.94 1.97 -3.83
N SER A 165 5.47 1.45 -4.93
CA SER A 165 5.42 0.03 -5.28
C SER A 165 6.82 -0.53 -5.22
N ARG A 166 7.13 -1.29 -4.16
CA ARG A 166 8.48 -1.79 -3.87
C ARG A 166 8.52 -3.32 -3.94
N GLY A 167 9.30 -3.85 -4.86
CA GLY A 167 9.80 -5.22 -4.86
C GLY A 167 11.18 -5.33 -4.22
N SER A 168 11.72 -6.54 -4.09
CA SER A 168 13.03 -6.79 -3.48
C SER A 168 14.21 -6.25 -4.30
N GLU A 169 14.06 -6.02 -5.60
CA GLU A 169 15.13 -5.58 -6.50
C GLU A 169 14.81 -4.23 -7.15
N ARG A 170 13.53 -3.83 -7.17
CA ARG A 170 13.06 -2.63 -7.87
C ARG A 170 11.93 -1.94 -7.13
N MET A 171 11.94 -0.61 -7.17
CA MET A 171 10.91 0.25 -6.62
C MET A 171 10.52 1.33 -7.62
N GLU A 172 9.23 1.68 -7.65
CA GLU A 172 8.75 2.91 -8.28
C GLU A 172 7.93 3.75 -7.31
N LEU A 173 8.01 5.07 -7.46
CA LEU A 173 7.09 6.02 -6.84
C LEU A 173 6.19 6.61 -7.91
N TRP A 174 4.91 6.73 -7.58
CA TRP A 174 3.89 7.34 -8.43
C TRP A 174 3.20 8.49 -7.73
N ARG A 175 2.84 9.52 -8.50
CA ARG A 175 1.89 10.56 -8.08
C ARG A 175 0.45 10.15 -8.43
N SER A 176 -0.51 11.01 -8.10
CA SER A 176 -1.96 10.73 -8.21
C SER A 176 -2.49 10.40 -9.60
N ASP A 177 -1.78 10.75 -10.67
CA ASP A 177 -2.10 10.38 -12.06
C ASP A 177 -1.29 9.17 -12.56
N LEU A 178 -0.70 8.40 -11.64
CA LEU A 178 0.18 7.26 -11.90
C LEU A 178 1.44 7.58 -12.74
N VAL A 179 1.79 8.85 -12.89
CA VAL A 179 3.09 9.24 -13.46
C VAL A 179 4.18 8.85 -12.45
N ARG A 180 5.23 8.20 -12.96
CA ARG A 180 6.38 7.77 -12.16
C ARG A 180 7.30 8.93 -11.92
N THR A 181 7.53 9.20 -10.65
CA THR A 181 8.42 10.27 -10.19
C THR A 181 9.79 9.74 -9.83
N LEU A 182 9.89 8.46 -9.45
CA LEU A 182 11.15 7.79 -9.17
C LEU A 182 11.13 6.33 -9.64
N GLU A 183 12.24 5.90 -10.23
CA GLU A 183 12.60 4.51 -10.53
C GLU A 183 13.91 4.19 -9.81
N TYR A 184 13.91 3.18 -8.94
CA TYR A 184 15.08 2.80 -8.15
C TYR A 184 15.35 1.29 -8.17
N GLY A 185 16.61 0.89 -8.36
CA GLY A 185 17.05 -0.51 -8.29
C GLY A 185 17.33 -1.15 -9.66
N ARG A 186 16.78 -2.35 -9.92
CA ARG A 186 16.96 -3.10 -11.17
C ARG A 186 16.39 -2.31 -12.36
N VAL A 187 17.16 -2.24 -13.45
CA VAL A 187 16.76 -1.68 -14.75
C VAL A 187 17.22 -2.63 -15.85
N ASP A 188 16.29 -3.37 -16.45
CA ASP A 188 16.59 -4.41 -17.44
C ASP A 188 16.95 -3.83 -18.80
N ALA A 189 16.12 -2.91 -19.31
CA ALA A 189 16.34 -2.23 -20.59
C ALA A 189 16.99 -0.85 -20.36
N LYS A 190 18.31 -0.84 -20.10
CA LYS A 190 19.06 0.40 -19.87
C LYS A 190 19.10 1.27 -21.13
N VAL A 191 18.29 2.34 -21.16
CA VAL A 191 18.35 3.37 -22.22
C VAL A 191 19.64 4.17 -22.09
N ASN A 192 19.93 4.65 -20.87
CA ASN A 192 21.18 5.31 -20.53
C ASN A 192 21.89 4.51 -19.43
N PRO A 193 23.13 4.05 -19.65
CA PRO A 193 23.87 3.36 -18.60
C PRO A 193 24.21 4.31 -17.44
N ASN A 194 24.43 3.75 -16.25
CA ASN A 194 24.92 4.45 -15.06
C ASN A 194 24.03 5.58 -14.52
N LYS A 195 22.71 5.50 -14.72
CA LYS A 195 21.74 6.45 -14.14
C LYS A 195 21.31 6.13 -12.70
N GLN A 196 21.33 4.86 -12.34
CA GLN A 196 21.03 4.41 -10.98
C GLN A 196 22.25 4.60 -10.09
N PRO A 197 22.11 5.16 -8.86
CA PRO A 197 23.25 5.40 -7.98
C PRO A 197 23.83 4.08 -7.44
N ARG A 198 23.01 3.03 -7.36
CA ARG A 198 23.39 1.67 -6.99
C ARG A 198 22.64 0.65 -7.82
N THR A 199 23.23 -0.53 -7.99
CA THR A 199 22.60 -1.66 -8.69
C THR A 199 22.85 -2.95 -7.93
N GLY A 200 21.87 -3.84 -7.92
CA GLY A 200 21.98 -5.17 -7.30
C GLY A 200 21.76 -5.19 -5.78
N CYS A 201 21.26 -4.09 -5.18
CA CYS A 201 20.85 -4.08 -3.78
C CYS A 201 19.50 -4.77 -3.60
N THR A 202 19.33 -5.49 -2.49
CA THR A 202 18.02 -5.96 -2.03
C THR A 202 17.33 -4.84 -1.26
N LEU A 203 16.17 -4.37 -1.75
CA LEU A 203 15.34 -3.36 -1.10
C LEU A 203 14.49 -4.02 -0.02
N LEU A 204 14.80 -3.73 1.25
CA LEU A 204 14.18 -4.34 2.42
C LEU A 204 12.90 -3.62 2.82
N ASP A 205 12.93 -2.29 2.83
CA ASP A 205 11.80 -1.47 3.25
C ASP A 205 11.87 -0.07 2.61
N ALA A 206 10.73 0.60 2.50
CA ALA A 206 10.65 1.94 1.94
C ALA A 206 9.42 2.71 2.46
N ALA A 207 9.63 3.96 2.83
CA ALA A 207 8.55 4.92 3.03
C ALA A 207 8.94 6.30 2.50
N SER A 208 7.94 7.13 2.31
CA SER A 208 8.11 8.48 1.77
C SER A 208 7.30 9.52 2.56
N SER A 209 7.67 10.76 2.32
CA SER A 209 6.89 11.95 2.56
C SER A 209 6.86 12.76 1.26
N ALA A 210 6.15 13.89 1.28
CA ALA A 210 6.18 14.85 0.18
C ALA A 210 7.61 15.32 -0.22
N ASN A 211 8.58 15.27 0.71
CA ASN A 211 9.91 15.85 0.54
C ASN A 211 11.04 14.82 0.47
N ARG A 212 10.83 13.59 0.95
CA ARG A 212 11.87 12.55 1.03
C ARG A 212 11.29 11.18 0.74
N VAL A 213 12.08 10.34 0.10
CA VAL A 213 11.89 8.89 0.16
C VAL A 213 13.11 8.28 0.81
N SER A 214 12.88 7.34 1.73
CA SER A 214 13.95 6.59 2.38
C SER A 214 13.79 5.11 2.06
N VAL A 215 14.92 4.47 1.79
CA VAL A 215 14.99 3.06 1.44
C VAL A 215 15.99 2.39 2.37
N LEU A 216 15.53 1.35 3.05
CA LEU A 216 16.39 0.43 3.77
C LEU A 216 16.78 -0.69 2.81
N GLU A 217 18.07 -0.87 2.57
CA GLU A 217 18.56 -1.80 1.54
C GLU A 217 19.81 -2.57 2.00
N ARG A 218 20.05 -3.73 1.39
CA ARG A 218 21.27 -4.51 1.53
C ARG A 218 21.99 -4.55 0.19
N CYS A 219 23.14 -3.89 0.09
CA CYS A 219 23.90 -3.82 -1.15
C CYS A 219 25.04 -4.86 -1.20
N PRO A 220 25.41 -5.36 -2.40
CA PRO A 220 26.51 -6.30 -2.56
C PRO A 220 27.84 -5.74 -2.04
N GLY A 221 28.59 -6.56 -1.31
CA GLY A 221 29.89 -6.16 -0.73
C GLY A 221 29.79 -5.35 0.56
N GLU A 222 28.59 -5.04 1.05
CA GLU A 222 28.40 -4.33 2.32
C GLU A 222 28.14 -5.28 3.49
N ALA A 223 28.78 -5.03 4.62
CA ALA A 223 28.68 -5.86 5.82
C ALA A 223 27.31 -5.73 6.53
N SER A 224 26.59 -4.62 6.33
CA SER A 224 25.34 -4.32 7.03
C SER A 224 24.29 -3.69 6.11
N ASN A 225 23.08 -3.43 6.61
CA ASN A 225 22.08 -2.69 5.84
C ASN A 225 22.47 -1.22 5.72
N ARG A 226 21.87 -0.55 4.75
CA ARG A 226 22.07 0.85 4.41
C ARG A 226 20.74 1.57 4.43
N LEU A 227 20.75 2.80 4.95
CA LEU A 227 19.66 3.76 4.77
C LEU A 227 20.06 4.73 3.67
N THR A 228 19.25 4.81 2.63
CA THR A 228 19.43 5.74 1.51
C THR A 228 18.26 6.71 1.47
N VAL A 229 18.56 8.01 1.43
CA VAL A 229 17.56 9.09 1.41
C VAL A 229 17.66 9.82 0.08
N MET A 230 16.54 9.88 -0.66
CA MET A 230 16.49 10.43 -2.02
C MET A 230 15.38 11.47 -2.18
N ASN A 231 15.51 12.24 -3.26
CA ASN A 231 14.44 13.06 -3.81
C ASN A 231 13.31 12.12 -4.32
N PRO A 232 12.06 12.27 -3.85
CA PRO A 232 10.94 11.45 -4.34
C PRO A 232 10.50 11.81 -5.77
N ALA A 233 10.94 12.96 -6.28
CA ALA A 233 10.64 13.45 -7.63
C ALA A 233 11.84 14.21 -8.23
N PRO A 234 12.97 13.53 -8.53
CA PRO A 234 14.08 14.13 -9.27
C PRO A 234 13.63 14.63 -10.65
N LYS A 235 14.47 15.45 -11.29
CA LYS A 235 14.16 16.01 -12.61
C LYS A 235 13.99 14.91 -13.68
N ASP A 236 14.77 13.84 -13.57
CA ASP A 236 14.62 12.62 -14.38
C ASP A 236 14.31 11.45 -13.43
N ALA A 237 13.12 10.87 -13.58
CA ALA A 237 12.68 9.75 -12.74
C ALA A 237 13.57 8.52 -12.85
N GLN A 238 14.38 8.38 -13.91
CA GLN A 238 15.34 7.27 -14.09
C GLN A 238 16.72 7.55 -13.49
N GLU A 239 16.96 8.77 -13.01
CA GLU A 239 18.21 9.22 -12.39
C GLU A 239 17.93 9.68 -10.94
N PRO A 240 17.83 8.74 -9.99
CA PRO A 240 17.64 9.06 -8.58
C PRO A 240 18.65 10.08 -8.06
N GLU A 241 18.17 11.11 -7.38
CA GLU A 241 19.00 12.11 -6.71
C GLU A 241 19.06 11.79 -5.22
N GLU A 242 20.23 11.38 -4.73
CA GLU A 242 20.45 11.11 -3.31
C GLU A 242 20.72 12.41 -2.54
N TYR A 243 20.07 12.56 -1.39
CA TYR A 243 20.46 13.55 -0.38
C TYR A 243 21.57 13.03 0.52
N GLY A 244 21.59 11.73 0.76
CA GLY A 244 22.64 11.06 1.52
C GLY A 244 22.32 9.59 1.77
N SER A 245 23.33 8.86 2.22
CA SER A 245 23.22 7.43 2.47
C SER A 245 24.22 6.99 3.55
N SER A 246 23.77 6.15 4.47
CA SER A 246 24.56 5.70 5.62
C SER A 246 24.47 4.19 5.80
N ILE A 247 25.60 3.56 6.16
CA ILE A 247 25.61 2.15 6.56
C ILE A 247 25.17 2.08 8.02
N LEU A 248 24.12 1.30 8.27
CA LEU A 248 23.58 1.05 9.60
C LEU A 248 24.27 -0.18 10.18
N LEU A 249 25.26 0.00 11.06
CA LEU A 249 25.91 -1.14 11.72
C LEU A 249 24.89 -1.95 12.54
N ASP A 250 25.07 -3.26 12.59
CA ASP A 250 24.29 -4.17 13.42
C ASP A 250 22.76 -4.06 13.23
N SER A 251 22.34 -3.92 11.97
CA SER A 251 20.97 -3.59 11.59
C SER A 251 20.20 -4.77 10.97
N GLU A 252 20.67 -6.00 11.17
CA GLU A 252 19.91 -7.18 10.76
C GLU A 252 18.53 -7.19 11.45
N GLY A 253 17.46 -7.34 10.66
CA GLY A 253 16.08 -7.21 11.16
C GLY A 253 15.59 -5.77 11.35
N ALA A 254 16.35 -4.75 10.95
CA ALA A 254 15.90 -3.36 10.94
C ALA A 254 14.67 -3.15 10.06
N ARG A 255 13.83 -2.19 10.45
CA ARG A 255 12.59 -1.84 9.74
C ARG A 255 12.44 -0.34 9.62
N LEU A 256 12.00 0.12 8.46
CA LEU A 256 11.71 1.53 8.26
C LEU A 256 10.28 1.78 8.74
N LEU A 257 10.12 2.57 9.79
CA LEU A 257 8.81 2.78 10.40
C LEU A 257 8.01 3.84 9.64
N ALA A 258 8.60 5.01 9.39
CA ALA A 258 7.95 6.10 8.67
C ALA A 258 8.97 7.13 8.17
N VAL A 259 8.54 7.96 7.21
CA VAL A 259 9.20 9.21 6.82
C VAL A 259 8.20 10.35 7.00
N ALA A 260 8.58 11.40 7.71
CA ALA A 260 7.73 12.58 7.92
C ALA A 260 8.54 13.87 7.78
N GLY A 261 8.08 14.75 6.89
CA GLY A 261 8.87 15.90 6.46
C GLY A 261 10.22 15.43 5.91
N GLU A 262 11.30 15.80 6.58
CA GLU A 262 12.66 15.37 6.21
C GLU A 262 13.25 14.33 7.17
N LYS A 263 12.47 13.77 8.09
CA LYS A 263 12.97 12.80 9.08
C LYS A 263 12.54 11.38 8.73
N THR A 264 13.39 10.43 9.08
CA THR A 264 13.12 8.99 8.92
C THR A 264 13.26 8.27 10.24
N ALA A 265 12.26 7.48 10.62
CA ALA A 265 12.32 6.63 11.80
C ALA A 265 12.65 5.19 11.37
N VAL A 266 13.69 4.62 11.95
CA VAL A 266 14.10 3.23 11.71
C VAL A 266 14.15 2.50 13.04
N TYR A 267 13.49 1.36 13.11
CA TYR A 267 13.69 0.41 14.20
C TYR A 267 14.99 -0.36 13.96
N LEU A 268 15.87 -0.35 14.96
CA LEU A 268 17.11 -1.12 15.00
C LEU A 268 17.02 -2.16 16.13
N PRO A 269 17.12 -3.46 15.83
CA PRO A 269 17.14 -4.51 16.84
C PRO A 269 18.35 -4.44 17.77
N ALA A 270 18.24 -5.10 18.92
CA ALA A 270 19.35 -5.28 19.84
C ALA A 270 20.46 -6.13 19.19
N ALA A 271 21.69 -5.63 19.23
CA ALA A 271 22.86 -6.32 18.68
C ALA A 271 24.15 -5.79 19.30
N ASN A 272 25.15 -6.67 19.46
CA ASN A 272 26.48 -6.35 20.00
C ASN A 272 26.48 -5.51 21.28
N GLY A 273 25.54 -5.79 22.19
CA GLY A 273 25.40 -5.08 23.47
C GLY A 273 24.62 -3.76 23.40
N THR A 274 24.14 -3.35 22.22
CA THR A 274 23.18 -2.25 22.07
C THR A 274 21.76 -2.77 22.25
N ALA A 275 20.91 -2.00 22.93
CA ALA A 275 19.49 -2.31 23.07
C ALA A 275 18.72 -1.98 21.79
N SER A 276 17.57 -2.64 21.63
CA SER A 276 16.57 -2.32 20.62
C SER A 276 16.14 -0.87 20.76
N ARG A 277 16.00 -0.17 19.63
CA ARG A 277 15.71 1.27 19.63
C ARG A 277 15.03 1.72 18.35
N ILE A 278 14.35 2.86 18.42
CA ILE A 278 13.95 3.65 17.25
C ILE A 278 14.98 4.77 17.11
N THR A 279 15.70 4.76 16.00
CA THR A 279 16.62 5.85 15.64
C THR A 279 15.92 6.78 14.67
N ILE A 280 15.97 8.08 14.95
CA ILE A 280 15.50 9.13 14.06
C ILE A 280 16.68 9.67 13.27
N PHE A 281 16.54 9.69 11.94
CA PHE A 281 17.53 10.20 11.00
C PHE A 281 17.08 11.54 10.40
N ASP A 282 18.04 12.38 10.04
CA ASP A 282 17.82 13.63 9.31
C ASP A 282 17.55 13.41 7.82
N GLY A 283 17.35 14.51 7.08
CA GLY A 283 17.02 14.50 5.66
C GLY A 283 18.15 14.05 4.72
N THR A 284 19.30 13.69 5.29
CA THR A 284 20.49 13.15 4.60
C THR A 284 20.86 11.75 5.10
N GLY A 285 20.07 11.17 6.03
CA GLY A 285 20.32 9.83 6.56
C GLY A 285 21.35 9.77 7.68
N ASN A 286 21.64 10.89 8.38
CA ASN A 286 22.46 10.88 9.58
C ASN A 286 21.61 10.69 10.84
N PRO A 287 22.02 9.87 11.82
CA PRO A 287 21.28 9.68 13.05
C PRO A 287 21.27 10.95 13.90
N ILE A 288 20.10 11.32 14.42
CA ILE A 288 19.89 12.47 15.31
C ILE A 288 19.76 11.99 16.76
N VAL A 289 18.89 11.01 17.00
CA VAL A 289 18.51 10.57 18.35
C VAL A 289 18.00 9.13 18.35
N ASP A 290 18.29 8.43 19.46
CA ASP A 290 17.83 7.07 19.73
C ASP A 290 16.79 7.07 20.86
N TYR A 291 15.71 6.32 20.66
CA TYR A 291 14.70 6.02 21.67
C TYR A 291 14.70 4.52 21.95
N PRO A 292 15.11 4.07 23.15
CA PRO A 292 15.08 2.66 23.52
C PRO A 292 13.66 2.08 23.40
N ILE A 293 13.57 0.83 22.94
CA ILE A 293 12.34 0.06 22.89
C ILE A 293 12.54 -1.21 23.71
N GLU A 294 11.68 -1.39 24.70
CA GLU A 294 11.68 -2.58 25.54
C GLU A 294 10.91 -3.72 24.89
N GLY A 295 11.29 -4.97 25.19
CA GLY A 295 10.59 -6.15 24.71
C GLY A 295 11.00 -6.60 23.30
N ALA A 296 10.51 -7.78 22.93
CA ALA A 296 10.77 -8.37 21.62
C ALA A 296 9.87 -7.74 20.55
N VAL A 297 10.43 -7.55 19.35
CA VAL A 297 9.68 -7.17 18.15
C VAL A 297 9.47 -8.42 17.31
N THR A 298 8.21 -8.77 17.08
CA THR A 298 7.81 -9.96 16.32
C THR A 298 7.95 -9.74 14.82
N GLU A 299 8.02 -10.82 14.05
CA GLU A 299 7.99 -10.74 12.59
C GLU A 299 6.74 -10.01 12.09
N GLY A 300 5.60 -10.25 12.73
CA GLY A 300 4.31 -9.63 12.46
C GLY A 300 4.18 -8.16 12.84
N ALA A 301 5.20 -7.50 13.41
CA ALA A 301 5.13 -6.08 13.76
C ALA A 301 4.72 -5.22 12.54
N ARG A 302 3.82 -4.26 12.76
CA ARG A 302 3.18 -3.45 11.71
C ARG A 302 3.17 -1.98 12.09
N THR A 303 3.46 -1.12 11.12
CA THR A 303 3.17 0.32 11.22
C THR A 303 1.85 0.61 10.52
N HIS A 304 1.01 1.42 11.14
CA HIS A 304 -0.10 2.09 10.48
C HIS A 304 0.21 3.59 10.44
N ALA A 305 0.19 4.17 9.24
CA ALA A 305 0.50 5.57 9.02
C ALA A 305 -0.55 6.17 8.09
N ASP A 306 -1.15 7.26 8.53
CA ASP A 306 -2.07 8.07 7.75
C ASP A 306 -1.81 9.57 8.01
N LYS A 307 -2.70 10.44 7.54
CA LYS A 307 -2.56 11.89 7.74
C LYS A 307 -2.74 12.33 9.20
N ALA A 308 -3.38 11.52 10.04
CA ALA A 308 -3.77 11.84 11.39
C ALA A 308 -2.85 11.22 12.45
N SER A 309 -2.18 10.11 12.14
CA SER A 309 -1.36 9.36 13.09
C SER A 309 -0.34 8.45 12.43
N ILE A 310 0.75 8.18 13.16
CA ILE A 310 1.71 7.12 12.85
C ILE A 310 1.86 6.29 14.12
N THR A 311 1.41 5.04 14.07
CA THR A 311 1.53 4.11 15.18
C THR A 311 2.22 2.82 14.74
N TRP A 312 3.03 2.26 15.62
CA TRP A 312 3.78 1.04 15.35
C TRP A 312 3.51 0.00 16.43
N TRP A 313 3.00 -1.15 16.02
CA TRP A 313 2.79 -2.30 16.90
C TRP A 313 3.95 -3.28 16.78
N THR A 314 4.57 -3.59 17.91
CA THR A 314 5.76 -4.45 17.97
C THR A 314 5.45 -5.95 17.98
N GLY A 315 4.20 -6.33 18.25
CA GLY A 315 3.85 -7.70 18.63
C GLY A 315 3.11 -7.79 19.97
N SER A 316 3.30 -6.79 20.84
CA SER A 316 2.74 -6.79 22.20
C SER A 316 2.40 -5.40 22.73
N GLN A 317 2.90 -4.34 22.10
CA GLN A 317 2.67 -2.96 22.48
C GLN A 317 2.56 -2.09 21.24
N THR A 318 1.83 -0.98 21.37
CA THR A 318 1.64 0.02 20.32
C THR A 318 2.33 1.32 20.73
N VAL A 319 3.25 1.77 19.89
CA VAL A 319 4.05 2.99 20.06
C VAL A 319 3.47 4.07 19.16
N ASN A 320 3.23 5.27 19.68
CA ASN A 320 2.81 6.41 18.88
C ASN A 320 3.99 7.31 18.52
N LEU A 321 4.14 7.58 17.22
CA LEU A 321 5.17 8.47 16.68
C LEU A 321 4.52 9.82 16.32
N ARG A 322 5.10 10.90 16.83
CA ARG A 322 4.62 12.25 16.53
C ARG A 322 4.85 12.59 15.07
N LEU A 323 3.82 13.08 14.37
CA LEU A 323 3.91 13.42 12.93
C LEU A 323 5.02 14.44 12.58
N SER A 324 5.37 15.36 13.49
CA SER A 324 6.32 16.44 13.19
C SER A 324 7.79 16.02 13.20
N ASP A 325 8.14 15.01 13.99
CA ASP A 325 9.53 14.63 14.24
C ASP A 325 9.76 13.14 14.43
N LEU A 326 8.70 12.33 14.35
CA LEU A 326 8.68 10.89 14.55
C LEU A 326 9.13 10.44 15.95
N ALA A 327 9.23 11.36 16.92
CA ALA A 327 9.55 11.00 18.29
C ALA A 327 8.45 10.12 18.88
N PRO A 328 8.78 8.98 19.54
CA PRO A 328 7.84 8.24 20.35
C PRO A 328 7.29 9.13 21.46
N THR A 329 5.97 9.15 21.63
CA THR A 329 5.28 10.01 22.61
C THR A 329 4.66 9.25 23.75
N TRP A 330 4.11 8.08 23.47
CA TRP A 330 3.55 7.17 24.46
C TRP A 330 3.54 5.74 23.91
N ILE A 331 3.39 4.78 24.82
CA ILE A 331 3.36 3.35 24.55
C ILE A 331 2.18 2.76 25.30
N VAL A 332 1.37 1.94 24.62
CA VAL A 332 0.29 1.15 25.24
C VAL A 332 0.65 -0.33 25.13
N ASN A 333 0.77 -0.99 26.27
CA ASN A 333 1.12 -2.41 26.36
C ASN A 333 -0.11 -3.33 26.23
N GLY A 334 0.12 -4.60 25.88
CA GLY A 334 -0.93 -5.62 25.80
C GLY A 334 -1.87 -5.44 24.62
N THR A 335 -1.38 -4.88 23.51
CA THR A 335 -2.17 -4.55 22.32
C THR A 335 -2.01 -5.61 21.24
N SER A 336 -2.97 -5.66 20.30
CA SER A 336 -3.07 -6.67 19.23
C SER A 336 -2.85 -6.08 17.83
N GLY A 337 -2.43 -4.82 17.73
CA GLY A 337 -2.20 -4.15 16.46
C GLY A 337 -1.91 -2.66 16.60
N PRO A 338 -1.58 -1.98 15.49
CA PRO A 338 -1.38 -0.53 15.50
C PRO A 338 -2.68 0.22 15.82
N GLY A 339 -2.54 1.47 16.24
CA GLY A 339 -3.66 2.35 16.54
C GLY A 339 -4.08 3.21 15.35
N SER A 340 -5.37 3.55 15.31
CA SER A 340 -5.95 4.41 14.26
C SER A 340 -6.79 5.52 14.88
N MET A 341 -6.69 6.72 14.32
CA MET A 341 -7.49 7.86 14.76
C MET A 341 -8.92 7.75 14.24
N VAL A 342 -9.91 7.70 15.14
CA VAL A 342 -11.34 7.64 14.81
C VAL A 342 -12.10 8.61 15.72
N ALA A 343 -12.90 9.49 15.13
CA ALA A 343 -13.72 10.47 15.86
C ALA A 343 -12.94 11.30 16.91
N GLY A 344 -11.66 11.60 16.63
CA GLY A 344 -10.79 12.36 17.53
C GLY A 344 -10.19 11.55 18.69
N GLN A 345 -10.44 10.25 18.75
CA GLN A 345 -9.84 9.31 19.71
C GLN A 345 -8.87 8.37 19.01
N MET A 346 -7.88 7.87 19.74
CA MET A 346 -6.96 6.86 19.24
C MET A 346 -7.50 5.48 19.61
N LEU A 347 -7.88 4.69 18.63
CA LEU A 347 -8.39 3.34 18.82
C LEU A 347 -7.29 2.32 18.63
N ILE A 348 -7.06 1.48 19.63
CA ILE A 348 -6.01 0.46 19.61
C ILE A 348 -6.65 -0.92 19.84
N PRO A 349 -6.43 -1.91 18.95
CA PRO A 349 -6.88 -3.27 19.19
C PRO A 349 -6.22 -3.85 20.43
N VAL A 350 -7.01 -4.50 21.27
CA VAL A 350 -6.56 -5.21 22.47
C VAL A 350 -7.29 -6.55 22.55
N PRO A 351 -6.79 -7.53 23.31
CA PRO A 351 -7.53 -8.76 23.56
C PRO A 351 -8.93 -8.47 24.10
N GLY A 352 -9.96 -9.03 23.46
CA GLY A 352 -11.36 -8.87 23.84
C GLY A 352 -12.02 -7.51 23.53
N GLY A 353 -11.31 -6.56 22.89
CA GLY A 353 -11.93 -5.28 22.53
C GLY A 353 -11.04 -4.28 21.81
N ILE A 354 -11.42 -3.01 21.90
CA ILE A 354 -10.66 -1.86 21.39
C ILE A 354 -10.50 -0.88 22.55
N ALA A 355 -9.25 -0.50 22.84
CA ALA A 355 -8.97 0.56 23.80
C ALA A 355 -9.08 1.91 23.07
N ALA A 356 -9.98 2.77 23.54
CA ALA A 356 -10.00 4.17 23.16
C ALA A 356 -9.06 4.92 24.10
N VAL A 357 -7.92 5.35 23.58
CA VAL A 357 -6.89 6.05 24.34
C VAL A 357 -6.82 7.52 23.93
N SER A 358 -6.37 8.33 24.87
CA SER A 358 -6.07 9.74 24.64
C SER A 358 -4.92 9.87 23.65
N PRO A 359 -5.09 10.58 22.51
CA PRO A 359 -4.02 10.74 21.52
C PRO A 359 -2.78 11.47 22.05
N SER A 360 -2.91 12.26 23.11
CA SER A 360 -1.82 13.08 23.64
C SER A 360 -0.85 12.31 24.55
N ASP A 361 -1.34 11.35 25.33
CA ASP A 361 -0.57 10.68 26.39
C ASP A 361 -0.78 9.15 26.44
N GLY A 362 -1.63 8.58 25.58
CA GLY A 362 -1.89 7.15 25.54
C GLY A 362 -2.72 6.64 26.72
N ALA A 363 -3.27 7.53 27.56
CA ALA A 363 -4.10 7.11 28.69
C ALA A 363 -5.39 6.44 28.20
N VAL A 364 -5.69 5.24 28.70
CA VAL A 364 -6.92 4.52 28.38
C VAL A 364 -8.10 5.30 28.96
N GLN A 365 -8.99 5.77 28.08
CA GLN A 365 -10.19 6.51 28.47
C GLN A 365 -11.39 5.56 28.58
N ARG A 366 -11.46 4.58 27.67
CA ARG A 366 -12.59 3.65 27.56
C ARG A 366 -12.17 2.36 26.87
N MET A 367 -12.89 1.30 27.19
CA MET A 367 -12.80 0.01 26.50
C MET A 367 -14.11 -0.24 25.75
N ILE A 368 -13.99 -0.60 24.49
CA ILE A 368 -15.11 -0.99 23.62
C ILE A 368 -15.04 -2.51 23.45
N ALA A 369 -16.07 -3.22 23.89
CA ALA A 369 -16.05 -4.69 23.82
C ALA A 369 -16.25 -5.16 22.38
N VAL A 370 -15.42 -6.13 21.96
CA VAL A 370 -15.51 -6.81 20.65
C VAL A 370 -15.23 -8.28 20.87
N ASP A 371 -16.20 -9.14 20.57
CA ASP A 371 -15.98 -10.58 20.57
C ASP A 371 -15.33 -11.00 19.24
N ARG A 372 -14.08 -11.46 19.33
CA ARG A 372 -13.29 -11.93 18.18
C ARG A 372 -13.02 -13.44 18.22
N GLY A 373 -13.44 -14.12 19.29
CA GLY A 373 -12.85 -15.42 19.64
C GLY A 373 -11.33 -15.33 19.80
N GLU A 374 -10.63 -16.40 19.46
CA GLU A 374 -9.16 -16.43 19.43
C GLU A 374 -8.65 -15.86 18.10
N THR A 375 -7.82 -14.83 18.16
CA THR A 375 -7.15 -14.24 16.98
C THR A 375 -5.64 -14.20 17.24
N SER A 376 -4.85 -14.73 16.30
CA SER A 376 -3.39 -14.74 16.36
C SER A 376 -2.72 -13.79 15.38
N THR A 377 -3.51 -13.16 14.48
CA THR A 377 -3.02 -12.22 13.49
C THR A 377 -3.09 -10.78 14.01
N PRO A 378 -2.18 -9.89 13.56
CA PRO A 378 -2.26 -8.47 13.88
C PRO A 378 -3.57 -7.88 13.35
N ILE A 379 -4.16 -6.96 14.10
CA ILE A 379 -5.42 -6.30 13.75
C ILE A 379 -5.11 -4.88 13.30
N VAL A 380 -5.52 -4.48 12.10
CA VAL A 380 -5.41 -3.09 11.64
C VAL A 380 -6.80 -2.48 11.57
N LEU A 381 -6.99 -1.35 12.26
CA LEU A 381 -8.26 -0.64 12.35
C LEU A 381 -8.39 0.44 11.28
N ALA A 382 -9.61 0.67 10.84
CA ALA A 382 -10.03 1.92 10.22
C ALA A 382 -11.49 2.20 10.54
N SER A 383 -12.01 3.34 10.09
CA SER A 383 -13.43 3.66 10.18
C SER A 383 -13.97 4.15 8.84
N ALA A 384 -15.19 3.76 8.52
CA ALA A 384 -15.98 4.32 7.43
C ALA A 384 -17.34 4.74 8.01
N GLY A 385 -17.48 6.04 8.29
CA GLY A 385 -18.66 6.57 8.98
C GLY A 385 -18.77 6.03 10.41
N GLU A 386 -19.87 5.36 10.71
CA GLU A 386 -20.10 4.68 12.00
C GLU A 386 -19.56 3.25 12.03
N THR A 387 -19.17 2.68 10.89
CA THR A 387 -18.62 1.33 10.84
C THR A 387 -17.15 1.35 11.20
N ILE A 388 -16.77 0.55 12.20
CA ILE A 388 -15.37 0.24 12.50
C ILE A 388 -14.97 -1.00 11.73
N LEU A 389 -13.81 -0.96 11.08
CA LEU A 389 -13.30 -2.04 10.24
C LEU A 389 -12.04 -2.62 10.85
N GLU A 390 -11.94 -3.94 10.82
CA GLU A 390 -10.77 -4.68 11.27
C GLU A 390 -10.26 -5.57 10.14
N GLN A 391 -9.05 -5.29 9.65
CA GLN A 391 -8.30 -6.24 8.85
C GLN A 391 -7.64 -7.24 9.80
N ARG A 392 -8.00 -8.52 9.69
CA ARG A 392 -7.44 -9.61 10.48
C ARG A 392 -6.93 -10.70 9.54
N GLY A 393 -5.63 -10.73 9.27
CA GLY A 393 -5.07 -11.59 8.21
C GLY A 393 -5.69 -11.26 6.86
N ASP A 394 -6.32 -12.25 6.23
CA ASP A 394 -6.84 -12.16 4.85
C ASP A 394 -8.33 -11.78 4.80
N THR A 395 -8.92 -11.35 5.92
CA THR A 395 -10.35 -11.05 6.02
C THR A 395 -10.58 -9.68 6.64
N LEU A 396 -11.51 -8.94 6.04
CA LEU A 396 -12.01 -7.67 6.53
C LEU A 396 -13.32 -7.90 7.29
N PHE A 397 -13.39 -7.40 8.52
CA PHE A 397 -14.56 -7.47 9.38
C PHE A 397 -15.14 -6.08 9.61
N ALA A 398 -16.45 -5.94 9.53
CA ALA A 398 -17.15 -4.70 9.84
C ALA A 398 -17.94 -4.80 11.14
N LEU A 399 -17.76 -3.82 12.00
CA LEU A 399 -18.29 -3.79 13.37
C LEU A 399 -19.14 -2.53 13.59
N ARG A 400 -20.31 -2.69 14.23
CA ARG A 400 -21.23 -1.58 14.58
C ARG A 400 -21.89 -1.76 15.94
#